data_AF-A0A7J2WSA8-F1
#
_entry.id   AF-A0A7J2WSA8-F1
#
_cell.length_a   1.000
_cell.length_b   1.000
_cell.length_c   1.000
_cell.angle_alpha   90.00
_cell.angle_beta   90.00
_cell.angle_gamma   90.00
#
_symmetry.space_group_name_H-M   'P 1'
#
loop_
_entity.id
_entity.type
_entity.pdbx_description
1 polymer ?
#
loop_
_entity_poly.entity_id
_entity_poly.type
_entity_poly.pdbx_seq_one_letter_code
_entity_poly.pdbx_strand_id
1 'polypeptide(L)'
;MISLIPWGTFTTYGEIARVINTSPRAVGLYASKNPFPLIVPCHRVVRGDMRVGGYGYGEELKAQLLIREGIEVDLSRMRVTPNKLIRASDLRRMMEVSGHASST
;
A
#
# COMPACT_ATOMS: atom_id res chain seq x y z
N MET A 1 0.60 10.24 1.00
CA MET A 1 -0.13 9.08 1.57
C MET A 1 0.61 7.77 1.42
N ILE A 2 0.93 7.29 0.21
CA ILE A 2 1.64 5.99 0.04
C ILE A 2 2.97 5.97 0.81
N SER A 3 3.72 7.07 0.79
CA SER A 3 4.97 7.22 1.55
C SER A 3 4.80 7.23 3.07
N LEU A 4 3.56 7.38 3.58
CA LEU A 4 3.28 7.32 5.02
C LEU A 4 3.08 5.89 5.52
N ILE A 5 2.92 4.91 4.62
CA ILE A 5 2.72 3.51 5.00
C ILE A 5 4.04 2.98 5.57
N PRO A 6 4.10 2.59 6.86
CA PRO A 6 5.34 2.14 7.49
C PRO A 6 5.92 0.87 6.85
N TRP A 7 7.23 0.69 6.99
CA TRP A 7 7.91 -0.55 6.63
C TRP A 7 7.27 -1.74 7.35
N GLY A 8 7.10 -2.86 6.64
CA GLY A 8 6.56 -4.09 7.20
C GLY A 8 5.06 -4.07 7.40
N THR A 9 4.38 -3.04 6.89
CA THR A 9 2.93 -2.96 6.86
C THR A 9 2.46 -2.72 5.42
N PHE A 10 1.19 -3.00 5.17
CA PHE A 10 0.60 -2.74 3.87
C PHE A 10 -0.83 -2.25 4.00
N THR A 11 -1.38 -1.71 2.92
CA THR A 11 -2.78 -1.33 2.84
C THR A 11 -3.36 -1.74 1.50
N THR A 12 -4.64 -1.44 1.25
CA THR A 12 -5.26 -1.68 -0.04
C THR A 12 -5.60 -0.39 -0.78
N TYR A 13 -5.74 -0.47 -2.10
CA TYR A 13 -6.28 0.64 -2.89
C TYR A 13 -7.64 1.13 -2.36
N GLY A 14 -8.45 0.22 -1.82
CA GLY A 14 -9.76 0.53 -1.24
C GLY A 14 -9.67 1.32 0.07
N GLU A 15 -8.75 0.94 0.96
CA GLU A 15 -8.53 1.67 2.21
C GLU A 15 -8.02 3.08 1.92
N ILE A 16 -7.05 3.24 1.01
CA ILE A 16 -6.58 4.57 0.57
C ILE A 16 -7.73 5.40 -0.03
N ALA A 17 -8.51 4.79 -0.92
CA ALA A 17 -9.62 5.46 -1.60
C ALA A 17 -10.66 6.01 -0.62
N ARG A 18 -10.96 5.28 0.46
CA ARG A 18 -11.86 5.73 1.54
C ARG A 18 -11.32 6.94 2.32
N VAL A 19 -10.00 7.09 2.41
CA VAL A 19 -9.40 8.20 3.16
C VAL A 19 -9.42 9.48 2.33
N ILE A 20 -9.05 9.42 1.05
CA ILE A 20 -9.00 10.60 0.16
C ILE A 20 -10.27 10.82 -0.65
N ASN A 21 -11.35 10.10 -0.34
CA ASN A 21 -12.65 10.19 -0.99
C ASN A 21 -12.59 10.05 -2.53
N THR A 22 -11.96 8.98 -3.02
CA THR A 22 -11.84 8.67 -4.46
C THR A 22 -12.18 7.21 -4.75
N SER A 23 -11.92 6.73 -5.97
CA SER A 23 -12.10 5.32 -6.34
C SER A 23 -10.81 4.50 -6.19
N PRO A 24 -10.87 3.21 -5.81
CA PRO A 24 -9.70 2.33 -5.77
C PRO A 24 -8.96 2.24 -7.11
N ARG A 25 -9.71 2.33 -8.23
CA ARG A 25 -9.14 2.36 -9.59
C ARG A 25 -8.29 3.60 -9.82
N ALA A 26 -8.76 4.77 -9.39
CA ALA A 26 -7.98 6.00 -9.49
C ALA A 26 -6.67 5.88 -8.70
N VAL A 27 -6.73 5.39 -7.45
CA VAL A 27 -5.53 5.14 -6.64
C VAL A 27 -4.56 4.19 -7.34
N GLY A 28 -5.07 3.10 -7.93
CA GLY A 28 -4.28 2.15 -8.71
C GLY A 28 -3.57 2.80 -9.90
N LEU A 29 -4.28 3.66 -10.65
CA LEU A 29 -3.71 4.40 -11.78
C LEU A 29 -2.61 5.37 -11.34
N TYR A 30 -2.78 6.06 -10.22
CA TYR A 30 -1.73 6.92 -9.66
C TYR A 30 -0.52 6.10 -9.20
N ALA A 31 -0.74 4.96 -8.53
CA ALA A 31 0.32 4.09 -8.06
C ALA A 31 1.09 3.41 -9.21
N SER A 32 0.42 3.07 -10.32
CA SER A 32 1.04 2.44 -11.48
C SER A 32 1.87 3.41 -12.32
N LYS A 33 1.57 4.71 -12.25
CA LYS A 33 2.33 5.78 -12.90
C LYS A 33 3.55 6.24 -12.10
N ASN A 34 3.84 5.61 -10.95
CA ASN A 34 4.99 5.96 -10.12
C ASN A 34 6.31 5.61 -10.85
N PRO A 35 7.13 6.60 -11.25
CA PRO A 35 8.39 6.36 -11.96
C PRO A 35 9.51 5.84 -11.02
N PHE A 36 9.32 5.91 -9.70
CA PHE A 36 10.32 5.55 -8.69
C PHE A 36 9.77 4.51 -7.68
N PRO A 37 9.67 3.23 -8.06
CA PRO A 37 9.08 2.16 -7.25
C PRO A 37 9.80 1.88 -5.93
N LEU A 38 11.10 2.18 -5.85
CA LEU A 38 11.91 1.94 -4.66
C LEU A 38 11.91 3.13 -3.68
N ILE A 39 11.65 4.34 -4.18
CA ILE A 39 11.59 5.57 -3.37
C ILE A 39 10.19 5.76 -2.80
N VAL A 40 9.17 5.52 -3.63
CA VAL A 40 7.76 5.56 -3.22
C VAL A 40 7.30 4.11 -3.06
N PRO A 41 6.98 3.64 -1.84
CA PRO A 41 6.76 2.22 -1.54
C PRO A 41 5.39 1.73 -2.02
N CYS A 42 5.10 1.88 -3.32
CA CYS A 42 3.80 1.50 -3.90
C CYS A 42 3.58 -0.02 -3.92
N HIS A 43 4.62 -0.83 -3.68
CA HIS A 43 4.48 -2.25 -3.41
C HIS A 43 3.68 -2.55 -2.13
N ARG A 44 3.61 -1.62 -1.17
CA ARG A 44 2.81 -1.74 0.06
C ARG A 44 1.30 -1.52 -0.14
N VAL A 45 0.84 -1.29 -1.37
CA VAL A 45 -0.60 -1.09 -1.67
C VAL A 45 -1.13 -2.24 -2.51
N VAL A 46 -1.94 -3.13 -1.95
CA VAL A 46 -2.45 -4.34 -2.64
C VAL A 46 -3.93 -4.22 -3.02
N ARG A 47 -4.48 -5.25 -3.68
CA ARG A 47 -5.90 -5.31 -4.02
C ARG A 47 -6.77 -5.52 -2.79
N GLY A 48 -8.04 -5.10 -2.86
CA GLY A 48 -8.99 -5.22 -1.75
C GLY A 48 -9.27 -6.67 -1.31
N ASP A 49 -9.06 -7.63 -2.21
CA ASP A 49 -9.17 -9.07 -1.95
C ASP A 49 -7.86 -9.71 -1.52
N MET A 50 -6.88 -8.92 -1.06
CA MET A 50 -5.54 -9.34 -0.63
C MET A 50 -4.65 -9.91 -1.74
N ARG A 51 -5.06 -9.85 -3.01
CA ARG A 51 -4.17 -10.24 -4.11
C ARG A 51 -3.03 -9.25 -4.27
N VAL A 52 -1.82 -9.77 -4.41
CA VAL A 52 -0.65 -9.02 -4.87
C VAL A 52 -0.92 -8.66 -6.32
N GLY A 53 -1.11 -7.37 -6.63
CA GLY A 53 -1.47 -6.92 -7.97
C GLY A 53 -1.40 -5.41 -8.14
N GLY A 54 -1.56 -4.93 -9.37
CA GLY A 54 -1.55 -3.49 -9.68
C GLY A 54 -0.18 -2.81 -9.58
N TYR A 55 0.91 -3.58 -9.72
CA TYR A 55 2.27 -3.07 -9.69
C TYR A 55 2.85 -2.96 -11.10
N GLY A 56 3.40 -1.79 -11.44
CA GLY A 56 3.94 -1.52 -12.78
C GLY A 56 5.10 -2.44 -13.19
N TYR A 57 5.80 -3.02 -12.22
CA TYR A 57 6.96 -3.89 -12.44
C TYR A 57 6.66 -5.39 -12.25
N GLY A 58 5.37 -5.77 -12.21
CA GLY A 58 4.93 -7.15 -12.09
C GLY A 58 4.65 -7.62 -10.65
N GLU A 59 3.77 -8.61 -10.52
CA GLU A 59 3.31 -9.09 -9.21
C GLU A 59 4.41 -9.83 -8.43
N GLU A 60 5.33 -10.51 -9.13
CA GLU A 60 6.44 -11.25 -8.55
C GLU A 60 7.39 -10.34 -7.76
N LEU A 61 7.89 -9.27 -8.40
CA LEU A 61 8.77 -8.31 -7.72
C LEU A 61 8.08 -7.66 -6.52
N LYS A 62 6.78 -7.36 -6.64
CA LYS A 62 6.00 -6.82 -5.52
C LYS A 62 5.92 -7.81 -4.36
N ALA A 63 5.67 -9.09 -4.64
CA ALA A 63 5.65 -10.13 -3.61
C ALA A 63 7.02 -10.24 -2.92
N GLN A 64 8.11 -10.25 -3.67
CA GLN A 64 9.47 -10.30 -3.11
C GLN A 64 9.78 -9.11 -2.20
N LEU A 65 9.37 -7.89 -2.58
CA LEU A 65 9.52 -6.70 -1.74
C LEU A 65 8.70 -6.80 -0.46
N LEU A 66 7.44 -7.25 -0.54
CA LEU A 66 6.58 -7.47 0.63
C LEU A 66 7.20 -8.51 1.60
N ILE A 67 7.69 -9.63 1.05
CA ILE A 67 8.36 -10.69 1.83
C ILE A 67 9.62 -10.16 2.51
N ARG A 68 10.43 -9.35 1.81
CA ARG A 68 11.61 -8.70 2.38
C ARG A 68 11.29 -7.76 3.53
N GLU A 69 10.09 -7.16 3.53
CA GLU A 69 9.59 -6.36 4.65
C GLU A 69 8.96 -7.21 5.77
N GLY A 70 8.96 -8.54 5.64
CA GLY A 70 8.41 -9.47 6.61
C GLY A 70 6.88 -9.61 6.51
N ILE A 71 6.28 -9.30 5.38
CA ILE A 71 4.84 -9.54 5.13
C ILE A 71 4.68 -10.95 4.57
N GLU A 72 3.75 -11.71 5.15
CA GLU A 72 3.45 -13.06 4.71
C GLU A 72 2.69 -13.05 3.38
N VAL A 73 3.24 -13.75 2.39
CA VAL A 73 2.65 -13.89 1.05
C VAL A 73 2.53 -15.38 0.72
N ASP A 74 1.32 -15.83 0.43
CA ASP A 74 1.06 -17.10 -0.24
C ASP A 74 1.39 -16.93 -1.73
N LEU A 75 2.59 -17.36 -2.12
CA LEU A 75 3.09 -17.30 -3.50
C LEU A 75 2.28 -18.19 -4.45
N SER A 76 1.68 -19.29 -3.97
CA SER A 76 0.87 -20.18 -4.82
C SER A 76 -0.42 -19.51 -5.30
N ARG A 77 -0.93 -18.54 -4.53
CA ARG A 77 -2.17 -17.79 -4.83
C ARG A 77 -1.95 -16.31 -5.11
N MET A 78 -0.71 -15.83 -5.00
CA MET A 78 -0.33 -14.42 -5.03
C MET A 78 -1.19 -13.57 -4.09
N ARG A 79 -1.25 -13.96 -2.81
CA ARG A 79 -2.09 -13.32 -1.80
C ARG A 79 -1.31 -13.01 -0.54
N VAL A 80 -1.53 -11.82 0.03
CA VAL A 80 -0.98 -11.45 1.35
C VAL A 80 -1.91 -11.91 2.48
N THR A 81 -1.32 -12.34 3.60
CA THR A 81 -2.06 -12.54 4.85
C THR A 81 -2.44 -11.16 5.42
N PRO A 82 -3.69 -10.93 5.89
CA PRO A 82 -4.13 -9.61 6.37
C PRO A 82 -3.60 -9.22 7.76
N ASN A 83 -2.61 -9.94 8.31
CA ASN A 83 -2.08 -9.74 9.67
C ASN A 83 -1.35 -8.40 9.86
N LYS A 84 -0.86 -7.78 8.79
CA LYS A 84 -0.16 -6.48 8.81
C LYS A 84 -0.88 -5.39 8.00
N LEU A 85 -2.19 -5.55 7.82
CA LEU A 85 -3.04 -4.63 7.07
C LEU A 85 -3.39 -3.37 7.88
N ILE A 86 -3.05 -2.21 7.33
CA ILE A 86 -3.49 -0.89 7.82
C ILE A 86 -4.83 -0.52 7.21
N ARG A 87 -5.80 -0.18 8.06
CA ARG A 87 -7.16 0.22 7.66
C ARG A 87 -7.27 1.73 7.43
N ALA A 88 -8.35 2.16 6.78
CA ALA A 88 -8.63 3.58 6.56
C ALA A 88 -8.64 4.41 7.87
N SER A 89 -9.11 3.84 8.99
CA SER A 89 -9.08 4.50 10.30
C SER A 89 -7.66 4.81 10.77
N ASP A 90 -6.71 3.92 10.49
CA ASP A 90 -5.32 4.07 10.92
C ASP A 90 -4.57 5.03 9.98
N LEU A 91 -4.83 4.93 8.67
CA LEU A 91 -4.32 5.87 7.67
C LEU A 91 -4.75 7.32 7.97
N ARG A 92 -6.00 7.55 8.39
CA ARG A 92 -6.49 8.89 8.79
C ARG A 92 -5.68 9.45 9.97
N ARG A 93 -5.51 8.64 11.02
CA ARG A 93 -4.70 9.01 12.19
C ARG A 93 -3.26 9.34 11.82
N MET A 94 -2.65 8.55 10.93
CA MET A 94 -1.28 8.81 10.44
C MET A 94 -1.17 10.14 9.68
N MET A 95 -2.18 10.50 8.89
CA MET A 95 -2.22 11.79 8.19
C MET A 95 -2.36 12.98 9.15
N GLU A 96 -3.22 12.84 10.16
CA GLU A 96 -3.41 13.88 11.19
C GLU A 96 -2.09 14.16 11.92
N VAL A 97 -1.38 13.11 12.36
CA VAL A 97 -0.08 13.25 13.04
C VAL A 97 0.97 13.87 12.11
N SER A 98 1.02 13.47 10.84
CA SER A 98 1.99 14.00 9.87
C SER A 98 1.72 15.48 9.53
N GLY A 99 0.46 15.92 9.56
CA GLY A 99 0.09 17.33 9.37
C GLY A 99 0.51 18.24 10.53
N HIS A 100 0.48 17.74 11.76
CA HIS A 100 0.95 18.48 12.93
C HIS A 100 2.48 18.63 12.97
N ALA A 101 3.23 17.68 12.40
CA ALA A 101 4.69 17.73 12.32
C ALA A 101 5.25 18.77 11.33
N SER A 102 4.38 19.39 10.51
CA SER A 102 4.77 20.45 9.55
C SER A 102 4.37 21.86 10.01
N SER A 103 3.90 22.01 11.27
CA SER A 103 3.35 23.26 11.83
C SER A 103 4.20 23.88 12.95
N THR A 104 5.42 23.38 13.17
CA THR A 104 6.40 23.85 14.17
C THR A 104 7.78 23.89 13.56
#